data_AF-A0A8H4EQX5-F1
#
_entry.id   AF-A0A8H4EQX5-F1
#
_cell.length_a   1.000
_cell.length_b   1.000
_cell.length_c   1.000
_cell.angle_alpha   90.00
_cell.angle_beta   90.00
_cell.angle_gamma   90.00
#
_symmetry.space_group_name_H-M   'P 1'
#
loop_
_entity.id
_entity.type
_entity.pdbx_description
1 polymer ?
#
loop_
_entity_poly.entity_id
_entity_poly.type
_entity_poly.pdbx_seq_one_letter_code
_entity_poly.pdbx_strand_id
1 'polypeptide(L)'
;MKFREIRNYSNGIIELDNKTLSDQLEQFIVEHEEYLKYLKKPRVINLFDKHQFKSLHRTLDGRMKSLVNDGDKNRKQSNPLEIDEIKFVLNSPAVAVDNPKGLMRRVWIWLTLLCCLRGGDAKRLKASWLKELDDGGMWLELPKEKNHAGGIKDPYAESGNSLIPPDVPGNIYTPIADIQKYLSKRPNNVDDDYFFVAINTPKKVYHGDWYLTSKLGKESHDTMMHNICKDAKLDFKGRCITNHSMRSTGIHNLVELGVTLDEQMIFSQHKTIAGVSAYQHQSLKRKRNNVSLLIPVEEAEPNSHIALKDSTANYINNGFSDLLSSKFSEAKIDDELETIDNKFKAKDNKSKAAVAVQGPY
;
A
#
# COMPACT_ATOMS: atom_id res chain seq x y z
N MET A 1 -30.97 -32.79 -5.09
CA MET A 1 -30.67 -34.17 -4.67
C MET A 1 -31.08 -35.16 -5.78
N LYS A 2 -30.54 -35.04 -7.01
CA LYS A 2 -30.88 -35.95 -8.13
C LYS A 2 -29.73 -36.26 -9.12
N PHE A 3 -28.53 -35.70 -8.95
CA PHE A 3 -27.41 -35.94 -9.89
C PHE A 3 -26.45 -37.05 -9.43
N ARG A 4 -26.37 -37.30 -8.11
CA ARG A 4 -25.46 -38.29 -7.51
C ARG A 4 -25.90 -39.75 -7.70
N GLU A 5 -27.20 -40.02 -7.71
CA GLU A 5 -27.74 -41.38 -7.80
C GLU A 5 -27.72 -41.94 -9.22
N ILE A 6 -27.68 -41.08 -10.25
CA ILE A 6 -27.77 -41.50 -11.67
C ILE A 6 -26.44 -42.06 -12.20
N ARG A 7 -25.29 -41.71 -11.59
CA ARG A 7 -23.95 -42.00 -12.16
C ARG A 7 -23.04 -42.88 -11.30
N ASN A 8 -23.53 -43.40 -10.17
CA ASN A 8 -22.83 -44.37 -9.33
C ASN A 8 -21.35 -44.01 -8.99
N TYR A 9 -21.08 -42.74 -8.66
CA TYR A 9 -19.75 -42.32 -8.21
C TYR A 9 -19.51 -42.78 -6.76
N SER A 10 -18.94 -43.97 -6.60
CA SER A 10 -18.48 -44.51 -5.31
C SER A 10 -16.96 -44.49 -5.20
N ASN A 11 -16.31 -43.38 -5.50
CA ASN A 11 -14.87 -43.30 -5.28
C ASN A 11 -14.58 -42.52 -4.01
N GLY A 12 -13.88 -43.18 -3.09
CA GLY A 12 -13.31 -42.55 -1.90
C GLY A 12 -12.45 -41.36 -2.29
N ILE A 13 -12.19 -40.48 -1.31
CA ILE A 13 -11.33 -39.32 -1.51
C ILE A 13 -9.91 -39.84 -1.76
N ILE A 14 -9.51 -39.88 -3.03
CA ILE A 14 -8.13 -40.19 -3.46
C ILE A 14 -7.50 -38.87 -3.91
N GLU A 15 -6.25 -38.67 -3.53
CA GLU A 15 -5.43 -37.56 -3.99
C GLU A 15 -5.24 -37.68 -5.51
N LEU A 16 -5.71 -36.68 -6.27
CA LEU A 16 -5.60 -36.68 -7.72
C LEU A 16 -4.34 -35.90 -8.10
N ASP A 17 -3.50 -36.48 -8.97
CA ASP A 17 -2.39 -35.75 -9.55
C ASP A 17 -2.89 -34.59 -10.43
N ASN A 18 -2.03 -33.60 -10.70
CA ASN A 18 -2.40 -32.38 -11.42
C ASN A 18 -2.99 -32.65 -12.81
N LYS A 19 -2.57 -33.74 -13.46
CA LYS A 19 -3.07 -34.15 -14.78
C LYS A 19 -4.50 -34.65 -14.65
N THR A 20 -4.75 -35.53 -13.68
CA THR A 20 -6.07 -36.08 -13.41
C THR A 20 -7.06 -35.02 -12.93
N LEU A 21 -6.62 -34.01 -12.18
CA LEU A 21 -7.45 -32.86 -11.81
C LEU A 21 -7.81 -31.99 -13.03
N SER A 22 -6.86 -31.76 -13.94
CA SER A 22 -7.09 -31.02 -15.19
C SER A 22 -8.09 -31.76 -16.09
N ASP A 23 -7.88 -33.06 -16.29
CA ASP A 23 -8.75 -33.90 -17.12
C ASP A 23 -10.18 -33.97 -16.54
N GLN A 24 -10.32 -34.05 -15.21
CA GLN A 24 -11.64 -34.02 -14.56
C GLN A 24 -12.31 -32.64 -14.62
N LEU A 25 -11.54 -31.55 -14.57
CA LEU A 25 -12.07 -30.20 -14.74
C LEU A 25 -12.51 -29.96 -16.18
N GLU A 26 -11.74 -30.42 -17.17
CA GLU A 26 -12.11 -30.35 -18.58
C GLU A 26 -13.37 -31.19 -18.86
N GLN A 27 -13.43 -32.42 -18.36
CA GLN A 27 -14.61 -33.29 -18.45
C GLN A 27 -15.84 -32.63 -17.82
N PHE A 28 -15.70 -32.03 -16.63
CA PHE A 28 -16.77 -31.30 -15.95
C PHE A 28 -17.24 -30.09 -16.77
N ILE A 29 -16.32 -29.33 -17.37
CA ILE A 29 -16.65 -28.17 -18.22
C ILE A 29 -17.40 -28.62 -19.49
N VAL A 30 -16.95 -29.68 -20.16
CA VAL A 30 -17.60 -30.23 -21.37
C VAL A 30 -19.00 -30.76 -21.05
N GLU A 31 -19.14 -31.57 -20.00
CA GLU A 31 -20.45 -32.09 -19.56
C GLU A 31 -21.40 -30.96 -19.14
N HIS A 32 -20.84 -29.88 -18.58
CA HIS A 32 -21.61 -28.71 -18.18
C HIS A 32 -22.02 -27.84 -19.38
N GLU A 33 -21.17 -27.67 -20.41
CA GLU A 33 -21.53 -27.00 -21.66
C GLU A 33 -22.66 -27.72 -22.39
N GLU A 34 -22.65 -29.06 -22.40
CA GLU A 34 -23.77 -29.84 -22.90
C GLU A 34 -25.04 -29.64 -22.07
N TYR A 35 -24.93 -29.64 -20.74
CA TYR A 35 -26.07 -29.40 -19.85
C TYR A 35 -26.66 -27.98 -19.99
N LEU A 36 -25.81 -26.97 -20.21
CA LEU A 36 -26.22 -25.58 -20.46
C LEU A 36 -26.95 -25.42 -21.80
N LYS A 37 -26.61 -26.20 -22.84
CA LYS A 37 -27.36 -26.22 -24.12
C LYS A 37 -28.81 -26.68 -23.94
N TYR A 38 -29.10 -27.53 -22.96
CA TYR A 38 -30.46 -28.00 -22.66
C TYR A 38 -31.28 -27.04 -21.79
N LEU A 39 -30.62 -26.12 -21.08
CA LEU A 39 -31.27 -25.12 -20.25
C LEU A 39 -31.53 -23.84 -21.07
N LYS A 40 -32.79 -23.58 -21.44
CA LYS A 40 -33.24 -22.39 -22.21
C LYS A 40 -32.91 -21.02 -21.57
N LYS A 41 -32.20 -20.97 -20.43
CA LYS A 41 -31.60 -19.77 -19.83
C LYS A 41 -30.26 -20.15 -19.19
N PRO A 42 -29.13 -19.51 -19.56
CA PRO A 42 -27.86 -19.77 -18.91
C PRO A 42 -27.95 -19.31 -17.45
N ARG A 43 -27.91 -20.27 -16.50
CA ARG A 43 -27.73 -19.94 -15.08
C ARG A 43 -26.25 -19.64 -14.88
N VAL A 44 -25.93 -18.44 -14.40
CA VAL A 44 -24.58 -18.09 -13.96
C VAL A 44 -24.25 -18.97 -12.76
N ILE A 45 -23.34 -19.92 -12.95
CA ILE A 45 -22.84 -20.77 -11.86
C ILE A 45 -21.68 -20.05 -11.20
N ASN A 46 -21.80 -19.83 -9.89
CA ASN A 46 -20.70 -19.33 -9.08
C ASN A 46 -19.98 -20.49 -8.41
N LEU A 47 -18.84 -20.90 -8.97
CA LEU A 47 -17.99 -21.97 -8.40
C LEU A 47 -17.44 -21.62 -7.00
N PHE A 48 -17.47 -20.35 -6.61
CA PHE A 48 -17.08 -19.88 -5.27
C PHE A 48 -18.23 -19.90 -4.26
N ASP A 49 -19.43 -20.34 -4.66
CA ASP A 49 -20.53 -20.58 -3.72
C ASP A 49 -20.25 -21.85 -2.92
N LYS A 50 -19.78 -21.64 -1.68
CA LYS A 50 -19.48 -22.69 -0.70
C LYS A 50 -20.67 -23.59 -0.38
N HIS A 51 -21.90 -23.09 -0.52
CA HIS A 51 -23.11 -23.87 -0.27
C HIS A 51 -23.44 -24.80 -1.44
N GLN A 52 -23.25 -24.34 -2.68
CA GLN A 52 -23.45 -25.15 -3.87
C GLN A 52 -22.32 -26.16 -4.10
N PHE A 53 -21.06 -25.76 -3.84
CA PHE A 53 -19.87 -26.55 -4.15
C PHE A 53 -19.04 -26.91 -2.92
N LYS A 54 -19.71 -27.39 -1.86
CA LYS A 54 -19.07 -27.75 -0.57
C LYS A 54 -17.87 -28.70 -0.72
N SER A 55 -17.95 -29.68 -1.64
CA SER A 55 -16.87 -30.64 -1.87
C SER A 55 -15.65 -29.99 -2.53
N LEU A 56 -15.87 -29.14 -3.53
CA LEU A 56 -14.80 -28.42 -4.23
C LEU A 56 -14.04 -27.50 -3.25
N HIS A 57 -14.77 -26.73 -2.45
CA HIS A 57 -14.16 -25.88 -1.42
C HIS A 57 -13.37 -26.66 -0.38
N ARG A 58 -13.86 -27.84 0.04
CA ARG A 58 -13.13 -28.70 1.00
C ARG A 58 -11.84 -29.24 0.39
N THR A 59 -11.86 -29.68 -0.86
CA THR A 59 -10.67 -30.16 -1.56
C THR A 59 -9.66 -29.04 -1.77
N LEU A 60 -10.11 -27.86 -2.22
CA LEU A 60 -9.26 -26.68 -2.41
C LEU A 60 -8.62 -26.22 -1.09
N ASP A 61 -9.40 -26.12 -0.01
CA ASP A 61 -8.91 -25.78 1.33
C ASP A 61 -7.89 -26.81 1.85
N GLY A 62 -8.17 -28.11 1.67
CA GLY A 62 -7.25 -29.20 2.02
C GLY A 62 -5.93 -29.11 1.26
N ARG A 63 -5.98 -28.85 -0.05
CA ARG A 63 -4.78 -28.69 -0.88
C ARG A 63 -3.99 -27.45 -0.51
N MET A 64 -4.67 -26.32 -0.25
CA MET A 64 -4.01 -25.10 0.24
C MET A 64 -3.29 -25.32 1.57
N LYS A 65 -3.88 -26.08 2.50
CA LYS A 65 -3.24 -26.46 3.78
C LYS A 65 -2.04 -27.38 3.57
N SER A 66 -2.15 -28.39 2.70
CA SER A 66 -1.03 -29.26 2.34
C SER A 66 0.13 -28.45 1.76
N LEU A 67 -0.11 -27.57 0.79
CA LEU A 67 0.94 -26.71 0.23
C LEU A 67 1.65 -25.86 1.30
N VAL A 68 0.91 -25.33 2.28
CA VAL A 68 1.50 -24.60 3.40
C VAL A 68 2.36 -25.51 4.30
N ASN A 69 1.90 -26.73 4.59
CA ASN A 69 2.63 -27.72 5.39
C ASN A 69 3.89 -28.21 4.68
N ASP A 70 3.82 -28.36 3.36
CA ASP A 70 4.93 -28.77 2.48
C ASP A 70 5.95 -27.63 2.29
N GLY A 71 5.69 -26.45 2.87
CA GLY A 71 6.55 -25.27 2.79
C GLY A 71 6.48 -24.53 1.46
N ASP A 72 5.58 -24.92 0.55
CA ASP A 72 5.34 -24.25 -0.72
C ASP A 72 4.58 -22.92 -0.50
N LYS A 73 5.36 -21.90 -0.19
CA LYS A 73 4.91 -20.52 -0.06
C LYS A 73 4.96 -19.84 -1.42
N ASN A 74 4.20 -20.36 -2.39
CA ASN A 74 4.04 -19.85 -3.76
C ASN A 74 3.51 -18.39 -3.88
N ARG A 75 3.79 -17.52 -2.90
CA ARG A 75 3.65 -16.07 -2.97
C ARG A 75 4.89 -15.51 -3.67
N LYS A 76 4.77 -15.19 -4.96
CA LYS A 76 5.72 -14.36 -5.71
C LYS A 76 5.68 -12.91 -5.23
N GLN A 77 5.90 -12.68 -3.94
CA GLN A 77 5.98 -11.33 -3.39
C GLN A 77 7.41 -10.82 -3.57
N SER A 78 7.53 -9.56 -3.97
CA SER A 78 8.83 -8.89 -4.03
C SER A 78 9.43 -8.77 -2.63
N ASN A 79 10.70 -9.09 -2.48
CA ASN A 79 11.36 -8.95 -1.18
C ASN A 79 11.70 -7.47 -0.91
N PRO A 80 11.45 -6.96 0.30
CA PRO A 80 11.93 -5.64 0.71
C PRO A 80 13.46 -5.63 0.82
N LEU A 81 14.03 -4.43 0.81
CA LEU A 81 15.41 -4.16 1.20
C LEU A 81 15.43 -3.74 2.67
N GLU A 82 16.47 -4.12 3.40
CA GLU A 82 16.72 -3.62 4.75
C GLU A 82 17.27 -2.19 4.71
N ILE A 83 17.13 -1.43 5.80
CA ILE A 83 17.60 -0.04 5.89
C ILE A 83 19.08 0.09 5.53
N ASP A 84 19.92 -0.85 5.98
CA ASP A 84 21.35 -0.80 5.70
C ASP A 84 21.67 -1.13 4.24
N GLU A 85 20.85 -1.96 3.58
CA GLU A 85 20.95 -2.19 2.14
C GLU A 85 20.54 -0.95 1.33
N ILE A 86 19.52 -0.21 1.78
CA ILE A 86 19.12 1.06 1.16
C ILE A 86 20.28 2.06 1.26
N LYS A 87 20.88 2.22 2.45
CA LYS A 87 22.06 3.08 2.64
C LYS A 87 23.22 2.64 1.77
N PHE A 88 23.49 1.34 1.70
CA PHE A 88 24.52 0.77 0.83
C PHE A 88 24.29 1.15 -0.64
N VAL A 89 23.06 0.99 -1.14
CA VAL A 89 22.68 1.38 -2.51
C VAL A 89 22.82 2.89 -2.72
N LEU A 90 22.31 3.71 -1.80
CA LEU A 90 22.36 5.18 -1.88
C LEU A 90 23.79 5.76 -1.84
N ASN A 91 24.71 5.05 -1.21
CA ASN A 91 26.13 5.41 -1.15
C ASN A 91 26.93 4.84 -2.33
N SER A 92 26.32 4.02 -3.19
CA SER A 92 27.00 3.41 -4.32
C SER A 92 27.14 4.37 -5.51
N PRO A 93 28.17 4.21 -6.37
CA PRO A 93 28.30 4.96 -7.61
C PRO A 93 27.12 4.77 -8.58
N ALA A 94 26.33 3.70 -8.43
CA ALA A 94 25.21 3.38 -9.31
C ALA A 94 24.07 4.42 -9.28
N VAL A 95 24.03 5.23 -8.23
CA VAL A 95 23.06 6.30 -7.98
C VAL A 95 23.74 7.65 -7.68
N ALA A 96 24.98 7.83 -8.15
CA ALA A 96 25.72 9.08 -7.97
C ALA A 96 25.03 10.26 -8.69
N VAL A 97 25.03 11.42 -8.04
CA VAL A 97 24.30 12.63 -8.50
C VAL A 97 25.03 13.41 -9.60
N ASP A 98 26.27 13.06 -9.90
CA ASP A 98 27.17 13.74 -10.82
C ASP A 98 27.02 13.30 -12.29
N ASN A 99 26.21 12.27 -12.54
CA ASN A 99 25.94 11.75 -13.87
C ASN A 99 24.42 11.52 -14.07
N PRO A 100 23.92 11.56 -15.32
CA PRO A 100 22.48 11.51 -15.58
C PRO A 100 21.84 10.18 -15.16
N LYS A 101 22.55 9.05 -15.34
CA LYS A 101 22.01 7.73 -14.98
C LYS A 101 21.85 7.59 -13.48
N GLY A 102 22.87 7.98 -12.73
CA GLY A 102 22.88 7.90 -11.27
C GLY A 102 21.87 8.85 -10.64
N LEU A 103 21.82 10.12 -11.09
CA LEU A 103 20.86 11.11 -10.59
C LEU A 103 19.40 10.66 -10.81
N MET A 104 19.07 10.23 -12.03
CA MET A 104 17.74 9.70 -12.34
C MET A 104 17.35 8.52 -11.44
N ARG A 105 18.28 7.58 -11.22
CA ARG A 105 18.05 6.42 -10.35
C ARG A 105 17.88 6.80 -8.89
N ARG A 106 18.68 7.75 -8.39
CA ARG A 106 18.57 8.26 -7.02
C ARG A 106 17.21 8.90 -6.77
N VAL A 107 16.77 9.76 -7.68
CA VAL A 107 15.41 10.35 -7.65
C VAL A 107 14.32 9.30 -7.77
N TRP A 108 14.52 8.28 -8.60
CA TRP A 108 13.59 7.16 -8.70
C TRP A 108 13.44 6.40 -7.36
N ILE A 109 14.55 6.16 -6.65
CA ILE A 109 14.53 5.56 -5.30
C ILE A 109 13.74 6.45 -4.34
N TRP A 110 14.02 7.76 -4.31
CA TRP A 110 13.32 8.67 -3.40
C TRP A 110 11.82 8.68 -3.61
N LEU A 111 11.37 8.88 -4.86
CA LEU A 111 9.95 8.94 -5.16
C LEU A 111 9.26 7.60 -4.89
N THR A 112 9.88 6.48 -5.24
CA THR A 112 9.24 5.16 -5.03
C THR A 112 9.24 4.71 -3.56
N LEU A 113 10.25 5.09 -2.79
CA LEU A 113 10.34 4.80 -1.36
C LEU A 113 9.41 5.70 -0.54
N LEU A 114 9.58 7.02 -0.68
CA LEU A 114 8.95 8.03 0.17
C LEU A 114 7.47 8.23 -0.18
N CYS A 115 7.08 8.03 -1.44
CA CYS A 115 5.69 8.09 -1.87
C CYS A 115 5.05 6.70 -2.02
N CYS A 116 5.74 5.64 -1.59
CA CYS A 116 5.23 4.26 -1.58
C CYS A 116 4.66 3.79 -2.94
N LEU A 117 5.23 4.26 -4.06
CA LEU A 117 4.68 4.05 -5.39
C LEU A 117 4.56 2.56 -5.75
N ARG A 118 3.49 2.14 -6.44
CA ARG A 118 3.40 0.77 -6.95
C ARG A 118 4.40 0.58 -8.10
N GLY A 119 4.75 -0.67 -8.40
CA GLY A 119 5.81 -0.98 -9.36
C GLY A 119 5.62 -0.43 -10.78
N GLY A 120 4.39 -0.04 -11.15
CA GLY A 120 4.08 0.63 -12.42
C GLY A 120 3.89 2.15 -12.34
N ASP A 121 3.74 2.72 -11.14
CA ASP A 121 3.31 4.12 -10.98
C ASP A 121 4.39 5.11 -11.41
N ALA A 122 5.66 4.79 -11.19
CA ALA A 122 6.77 5.62 -11.63
C ALA A 122 6.79 5.87 -13.16
N LYS A 123 6.20 4.97 -13.97
CA LYS A 123 6.16 5.09 -15.44
C LYS A 123 5.15 6.11 -15.96
N ARG A 124 4.16 6.44 -15.13
CA ARG A 124 3.04 7.35 -15.45
C ARG A 124 3.18 8.69 -14.73
N LEU A 125 4.21 8.84 -13.92
CA LEU A 125 4.47 10.04 -13.14
C LEU A 125 4.68 11.23 -14.07
N LYS A 126 4.10 12.37 -13.70
CA LYS A 126 4.29 13.65 -14.39
C LYS A 126 5.06 14.64 -13.52
N ALA A 127 5.81 15.56 -14.12
CA ALA A 127 6.54 16.56 -13.33
C ALA A 127 5.60 17.58 -12.70
N SER A 128 4.52 17.95 -13.40
CA SER A 128 3.47 18.84 -12.88
C SER A 128 2.74 18.31 -11.64
N TRP A 129 2.82 17.01 -11.35
CA TRP A 129 2.22 16.40 -10.17
C TRP A 129 3.02 16.62 -8.90
N LEU A 130 4.26 17.09 -9.02
CA LEU A 130 5.10 17.44 -7.89
C LEU A 130 4.95 18.94 -7.63
N LYS A 131 4.55 19.29 -6.41
CA LYS A 131 4.38 20.67 -5.94
C LYS A 131 5.37 20.94 -4.82
N GLU A 132 5.98 22.11 -4.84
CA GLU A 132 6.80 22.59 -3.73
C GLU A 132 5.89 23.13 -2.63
N LEU A 133 6.33 22.96 -1.38
CA LEU A 133 5.64 23.45 -0.20
C LEU A 133 6.41 24.63 0.41
N ASP A 134 5.72 25.46 1.17
CA ASP A 134 6.30 26.66 1.79
C ASP A 134 7.45 26.36 2.76
N ASP A 135 7.47 25.14 3.33
CA ASP A 135 8.52 24.66 4.24
C ASP A 135 9.76 24.10 3.51
N GLY A 136 9.78 24.14 2.18
CA GLY A 136 10.83 23.55 1.33
C GLY A 136 10.66 22.04 1.11
N GLY A 137 9.60 21.42 1.61
CA GLY A 137 9.20 20.07 1.27
C GLY A 137 8.55 19.99 -0.12
N MET A 138 8.12 18.78 -0.48
CA MET A 138 7.38 18.54 -1.72
C MET A 138 6.16 17.66 -1.50
N TRP A 139 5.13 17.93 -2.29
CA TRP A 139 3.91 17.17 -2.36
C TRP A 139 3.82 16.46 -3.71
N LEU A 140 3.58 15.16 -3.70
CA LEU A 140 3.26 14.41 -4.91
C LEU A 140 1.77 14.07 -4.98
N GLU A 141 1.10 14.57 -6.01
CA GLU A 141 -0.31 14.27 -6.32
C GLU A 141 -0.41 13.11 -7.31
N LEU A 142 -1.11 12.04 -6.94
CA LEU A 142 -1.37 10.89 -7.80
C LEU A 142 -2.86 10.86 -8.18
N PRO A 143 -3.26 11.53 -9.27
CA PRO A 143 -4.68 11.77 -9.58
C PRO A 143 -5.49 10.53 -9.96
N LYS A 144 -4.85 9.43 -10.35
CA LYS A 144 -5.53 8.18 -10.73
C LYS A 144 -4.72 6.97 -10.33
N GLU A 145 -5.10 6.30 -9.25
CA GLU A 145 -4.49 5.03 -8.88
C GLU A 145 -5.33 3.83 -9.33
N LYS A 146 -4.68 2.67 -9.49
CA LYS A 146 -5.36 1.41 -9.90
C LYS A 146 -6.60 1.08 -9.06
N ASN A 147 -6.57 1.39 -7.77
CA ASN A 147 -7.67 1.12 -6.83
C ASN A 147 -8.44 2.40 -6.42
N HIS A 148 -8.09 3.53 -7.02
CA HIS A 148 -8.73 4.85 -6.89
C HIS A 148 -9.01 5.39 -8.30
N ALA A 149 -9.67 4.56 -9.12
CA ALA A 149 -10.04 4.95 -10.48
C ALA A 149 -11.25 5.91 -10.49
N GLY A 150 -11.89 6.10 -9.33
CA GLY A 150 -13.13 6.84 -9.19
C GLY A 150 -14.32 6.12 -9.83
N GLY A 151 -15.33 6.91 -10.21
CA GLY A 151 -16.53 6.43 -10.91
C GLY A 151 -17.65 6.04 -9.95
N ILE A 152 -18.71 5.41 -10.47
CA ILE A 152 -19.97 5.16 -9.73
C ILE A 152 -19.74 4.40 -8.41
N LYS A 153 -18.73 3.52 -8.38
CA LYS A 153 -18.40 2.72 -7.18
C LYS A 153 -17.48 3.44 -6.20
N ASP A 154 -16.92 4.58 -6.57
CA ASP A 154 -15.99 5.38 -5.77
C ASP A 154 -16.14 6.88 -6.14
N PRO A 155 -17.34 7.49 -5.98
CA PRO A 155 -17.63 8.83 -6.48
C PRO A 155 -16.88 9.93 -5.72
N TYR A 156 -16.38 9.61 -4.52
CA TYR A 156 -15.57 10.48 -3.66
C TYR A 156 -14.09 10.07 -3.68
N ALA A 157 -13.63 9.40 -4.75
CA ALA A 157 -12.22 9.06 -4.88
C ALA A 157 -11.37 10.34 -4.93
N GLU A 158 -10.67 10.61 -3.84
CA GLU A 158 -9.66 11.66 -3.81
C GLU A 158 -8.34 11.17 -4.41
N SER A 159 -7.59 12.12 -4.97
CA SER A 159 -6.25 11.87 -5.46
C SER A 159 -5.37 11.41 -4.31
N GLY A 160 -4.58 10.36 -4.54
CA GLY A 160 -3.62 9.91 -3.55
C GLY A 160 -2.50 10.93 -3.39
N ASN A 161 -2.17 11.31 -2.16
CA ASN A 161 -1.18 12.35 -1.90
C ASN A 161 -0.02 11.78 -1.07
N SER A 162 1.20 12.22 -1.35
CA SER A 162 2.39 11.79 -0.63
C SER A 162 3.29 12.97 -0.33
N LEU A 163 3.64 13.12 0.94
CA LEU A 163 4.51 14.17 1.43
C LEU A 163 5.97 13.71 1.41
N ILE A 164 6.85 14.58 0.94
CA ILE A 164 8.31 14.47 1.07
C ILE A 164 8.75 15.63 1.95
N PRO A 165 9.27 15.38 3.16
CA PRO A 165 9.69 16.44 4.07
C PRO A 165 10.90 17.20 3.51
N PRO A 166 11.15 18.44 3.97
CA PRO A 166 12.36 19.19 3.61
C PRO A 166 13.63 18.43 3.99
N ASP A 167 14.70 18.68 3.25
CA ASP A 167 16.01 18.09 3.52
C ASP A 167 16.54 18.56 4.88
N VAL A 168 17.05 17.61 5.67
CA VAL A 168 17.66 17.92 6.97
C VAL A 168 19.07 18.50 6.75
N PRO A 169 19.38 19.71 7.26
CA PRO A 169 20.71 20.30 7.11
C PRO A 169 21.83 19.39 7.62
N GLY A 170 22.89 19.23 6.82
CA GLY A 170 24.05 18.40 7.14
C GLY A 170 23.87 16.89 6.92
N ASN A 171 22.68 16.43 6.52
CA ASN A 171 22.46 15.04 6.14
C ASN A 171 23.02 14.78 4.72
N ILE A 172 23.63 13.62 4.52
CA ILE A 172 24.15 13.18 3.20
C ILE A 172 23.03 12.73 2.26
N TYR A 173 21.84 12.44 2.80
CA TYR A 173 20.67 12.05 2.05
C TYR A 173 19.72 13.25 1.92
N THR A 174 19.66 13.80 0.71
CA THR A 174 18.93 15.04 0.39
C THR A 174 17.91 14.81 -0.73
N PRO A 175 16.77 14.13 -0.45
CA PRO A 175 15.74 13.85 -1.45
C PRO A 175 15.27 15.09 -2.23
N ILE A 176 15.03 16.21 -1.56
CA ILE A 176 14.51 17.43 -2.20
C ILE A 176 15.56 17.99 -3.17
N ALA A 177 16.80 18.16 -2.72
CA ALA A 177 17.89 18.66 -3.56
C ALA A 177 18.15 17.74 -4.77
N ASP A 178 18.08 16.41 -4.59
CA ASP A 178 18.24 15.45 -5.69
C ASP A 178 17.12 15.60 -6.73
N ILE A 179 15.87 15.74 -6.26
CA ILE A 179 14.71 15.93 -7.14
C ILE A 179 14.80 17.26 -7.89
N GLN A 180 15.10 18.36 -7.20
CA GLN A 180 15.27 19.68 -7.83
C GLN A 180 16.42 19.67 -8.85
N LYS A 181 17.55 19.01 -8.52
CA LYS A 181 18.67 18.84 -9.45
C LYS A 181 18.26 18.06 -10.69
N TYR A 182 17.47 16.99 -10.55
CA TYR A 182 16.95 16.26 -11.70
C TYR A 182 16.01 17.13 -12.55
N LEU A 183 15.07 17.86 -11.93
CA LEU A 183 14.14 18.74 -12.63
C LEU A 183 14.85 19.86 -13.40
N SER A 184 15.86 20.50 -12.81
CA SER A 184 16.66 21.54 -13.48
C SER A 184 17.49 21.03 -14.68
N LYS A 185 17.75 19.73 -14.74
CA LYS A 185 18.45 19.08 -15.86
C LYS A 185 17.48 18.57 -16.94
N ARG A 186 16.18 18.51 -16.66
CA ARG A 186 15.16 18.14 -17.65
C ARG A 186 15.01 19.28 -18.68
N PRO A 187 14.77 18.95 -19.95
CA PRO A 187 14.39 19.97 -20.93
C PRO A 187 13.00 20.54 -20.59
N ASN A 188 12.72 21.77 -21.02
CA ASN A 188 11.44 22.45 -20.73
C ASN A 188 10.25 21.86 -21.53
N ASN A 189 10.51 21.26 -22.69
CA ASN A 189 9.47 20.80 -23.63
C ASN A 189 9.37 19.26 -23.65
N VAL A 190 9.23 18.64 -22.47
CA VAL A 190 9.07 17.18 -22.36
C VAL A 190 7.68 16.76 -22.86
N ASP A 191 7.64 15.70 -23.68
CA ASP A 191 6.39 15.17 -24.22
C ASP A 191 5.47 14.66 -23.09
N ASP A 192 4.17 14.97 -23.17
CA ASP A 192 3.12 14.63 -22.18
C ASP A 192 3.42 14.96 -20.70
N ASP A 193 4.46 15.76 -20.45
CA ASP A 193 5.03 16.07 -19.14
C ASP A 193 5.51 14.83 -18.35
N TYR A 194 6.09 13.82 -19.00
CA TYR A 194 6.66 12.67 -18.28
C TYR A 194 7.74 13.08 -17.27
N PHE A 195 7.65 12.57 -16.04
CA PHE A 195 8.65 12.85 -15.01
C PHE A 195 10.02 12.23 -15.38
N PHE A 196 10.03 10.92 -15.62
CA PHE A 196 11.24 10.17 -15.99
C PHE A 196 11.41 10.15 -17.51
N VAL A 197 12.49 10.78 -17.97
CA VAL A 197 12.83 10.95 -19.39
C VAL A 197 14.09 10.19 -19.76
N ALA A 198 14.27 9.91 -21.05
CA ALA A 198 15.42 9.17 -21.54
C ALA A 198 16.72 9.99 -21.39
N ILE A 199 17.85 9.29 -21.18
CA ILE A 199 19.18 9.91 -21.11
C ILE A 199 19.66 10.23 -22.52
N ASN A 200 20.30 11.39 -22.69
CA ASN A 200 20.83 11.82 -23.96
C ASN A 200 22.10 11.04 -24.35
N THR A 201 22.55 11.21 -25.60
CA THR A 201 23.80 10.63 -26.09
C THR A 201 25.01 11.11 -25.28
N PRO A 202 26.09 10.31 -25.14
CA PRO A 202 27.27 10.70 -24.38
C PRO A 202 27.85 12.07 -24.79
N LYS A 203 27.85 12.38 -26.10
CA LYS A 203 28.29 13.67 -26.64
C LYS A 203 27.48 14.83 -26.06
N LYS A 204 26.16 14.69 -26.01
CA LYS A 204 25.25 15.72 -25.49
C LYS A 204 25.37 15.87 -23.98
N VAL A 205 25.46 14.74 -23.26
CA VAL A 205 25.67 14.71 -21.81
C VAL A 205 26.96 15.46 -21.44
N TYR A 206 28.04 15.26 -22.20
CA TYR A 206 29.32 15.97 -22.00
C TYR A 206 29.17 17.49 -22.12
N HIS A 207 28.29 17.97 -22.99
CA HIS A 207 27.97 19.40 -23.14
C HIS A 207 26.94 19.92 -22.12
N GLY A 208 26.51 19.09 -21.17
CA GLY A 208 25.54 19.46 -20.13
C GLY A 208 24.08 19.13 -20.45
N ASP A 209 23.78 18.70 -21.67
CA ASP A 209 22.44 18.27 -22.11
C ASP A 209 22.18 16.82 -21.66
N TRP A 210 21.69 16.65 -20.44
CA TRP A 210 21.63 15.34 -19.79
C TRP A 210 20.49 14.43 -20.27
N TYR A 211 19.32 15.00 -20.52
CA TYR A 211 18.10 14.23 -20.81
C TYR A 211 17.44 14.66 -22.11
N LEU A 212 16.66 13.75 -22.68
CA LEU A 212 15.83 13.95 -23.86
C LEU A 212 14.42 14.44 -23.46
N THR A 213 13.65 14.93 -24.42
CA THR A 213 12.23 15.27 -24.23
C THR A 213 11.33 14.03 -24.21
N SER A 214 11.84 12.89 -24.68
CA SER A 214 11.10 11.64 -24.77
C SER A 214 11.09 10.88 -23.45
N LYS A 215 10.01 10.11 -23.27
CA LYS A 215 9.82 9.23 -22.12
C LYS A 215 10.96 8.22 -21.95
N LEU A 216 11.31 7.90 -20.71
CA LEU A 216 12.19 6.78 -20.41
C LEU A 216 11.61 5.46 -20.94
N GLY A 217 12.46 4.65 -21.60
CA GLY A 217 12.06 3.39 -22.22
C GLY A 217 11.43 2.39 -21.25
N LYS A 218 10.44 1.63 -21.74
CA LYS A 218 9.67 0.66 -20.94
C LYS A 218 10.57 -0.33 -20.19
N GLU A 219 11.53 -0.94 -20.87
CA GLU A 219 12.44 -1.93 -20.29
C GLU A 219 13.31 -1.33 -19.17
N SER A 220 13.75 -0.07 -19.35
CA SER A 220 14.51 0.66 -18.33
C SER A 220 13.70 0.88 -17.06
N HIS A 221 12.40 1.17 -17.21
CA HIS A 221 11.50 1.24 -16.07
C HIS A 221 11.24 -0.12 -15.45
N ASP A 222 10.87 -1.15 -16.23
CA ASP A 222 10.45 -2.48 -15.73
C ASP A 222 11.50 -3.15 -14.85
N THR A 223 12.76 -2.88 -15.14
CA THR A 223 13.92 -3.50 -14.48
C THR A 223 14.71 -2.54 -13.59
N MET A 224 14.17 -1.35 -13.30
CA MET A 224 14.90 -0.25 -12.63
C MET A 224 15.53 -0.70 -11.31
N MET A 225 14.73 -1.23 -10.37
CA MET A 225 15.23 -1.63 -9.05
C MET A 225 16.27 -2.75 -9.14
N HIS A 226 16.00 -3.75 -9.99
CA HIS A 226 16.92 -4.87 -10.20
C HIS A 226 18.27 -4.37 -10.72
N ASN A 227 18.27 -3.48 -11.72
CA ASN A 227 19.49 -2.93 -12.30
C ASN A 227 20.24 -2.02 -11.31
N ILE A 228 19.53 -1.29 -10.46
CA ILE A 228 20.14 -0.50 -9.39
C ILE A 228 20.89 -1.41 -8.42
N CYS A 229 20.24 -2.45 -7.88
CA CYS A 229 20.89 -3.38 -6.95
C CYS A 229 22.10 -4.07 -7.60
N LYS A 230 21.95 -4.50 -8.86
CA LYS A 230 23.03 -5.15 -9.62
C LYS A 230 24.22 -4.22 -9.82
N ASP A 231 23.98 -2.99 -10.28
CA ASP A 231 25.05 -2.00 -10.51
C ASP A 231 25.69 -1.53 -9.19
N ALA A 232 24.92 -1.50 -8.09
CA ALA A 232 25.41 -1.22 -6.74
C ALA A 232 26.21 -2.38 -6.12
N LYS A 233 26.21 -3.57 -6.76
CA LYS A 233 26.82 -4.81 -6.25
C LYS A 233 26.20 -5.29 -4.93
N LEU A 234 24.91 -5.05 -4.72
CA LEU A 234 24.18 -5.63 -3.59
C LEU A 234 24.02 -7.14 -3.83
N ASP A 235 24.31 -7.97 -2.81
CA ASP A 235 24.00 -9.39 -2.87
C ASP A 235 22.52 -9.62 -2.53
N PHE A 236 21.75 -10.07 -3.51
CA PHE A 236 20.34 -10.43 -3.35
C PHE A 236 20.06 -11.83 -3.92
N LYS A 237 21.04 -12.73 -3.90
CA LYS A 237 20.86 -14.11 -4.36
C LYS A 237 19.70 -14.77 -3.61
N GLY A 238 18.79 -15.41 -4.37
CA GLY A 238 17.60 -16.05 -3.81
C GLY A 238 16.46 -15.10 -3.43
N ARG A 239 16.59 -13.78 -3.69
CA ARG A 239 15.53 -12.79 -3.47
C ARG A 239 14.93 -12.31 -4.79
N CYS A 240 13.62 -12.11 -4.78
CA CYS A 240 12.86 -11.51 -5.86
C CYS A 240 12.89 -9.98 -5.71
N ILE A 241 13.92 -9.34 -6.28
CA ILE A 241 14.03 -7.88 -6.30
C ILE A 241 13.40 -7.32 -7.58
N THR A 242 12.34 -6.54 -7.41
CA THR A 242 11.59 -5.89 -8.49
C THR A 242 11.27 -4.45 -8.11
N ASN A 243 10.66 -3.66 -9.01
CA ASN A 243 10.23 -2.30 -8.63
C ASN A 243 9.26 -2.28 -7.45
N HIS A 244 8.47 -3.34 -7.27
CA HIS A 244 7.54 -3.45 -6.15
C HIS A 244 8.25 -3.67 -4.80
N SER A 245 9.55 -4.05 -4.83
CA SER A 245 10.38 -4.10 -3.63
C SER A 245 10.44 -2.75 -2.92
N MET A 246 10.46 -1.62 -3.62
CA MET A 246 10.53 -0.30 -2.96
C MET A 246 9.31 0.03 -2.11
N ARG A 247 8.11 -0.29 -2.61
CA ARG A 247 6.88 -0.22 -1.81
C ARG A 247 6.92 -1.16 -0.61
N SER A 248 7.40 -2.38 -0.84
CA SER A 248 7.56 -3.37 0.24
C SER A 248 8.52 -2.88 1.31
N THR A 249 9.64 -2.29 0.91
CA THR A 249 10.66 -1.69 1.77
C THR A 249 10.10 -0.54 2.60
N GLY A 250 9.37 0.40 1.99
CA GLY A 250 8.77 1.52 2.71
C GLY A 250 7.84 1.06 3.82
N ILE A 251 6.91 0.13 3.50
CA ILE A 251 5.97 -0.39 4.49
C ILE A 251 6.68 -1.23 5.57
N HIS A 252 7.62 -2.09 5.17
CA HIS A 252 8.39 -2.91 6.11
C HIS A 252 9.20 -2.05 7.09
N ASN A 253 9.83 -0.97 6.63
CA ASN A 253 10.57 -0.07 7.50
C ASN A 253 9.65 0.62 8.52
N LEU A 254 8.43 1.00 8.13
CA LEU A 254 7.45 1.55 9.07
C LEU A 254 7.05 0.52 10.15
N VAL A 255 6.88 -0.76 9.76
CA VAL A 255 6.62 -1.86 10.71
C VAL A 255 7.78 -2.01 11.71
N GLU A 256 9.03 -1.98 11.23
CA GLU A 256 10.22 -2.10 12.08
C GLU A 256 10.38 -0.91 13.04
N LEU A 257 9.97 0.30 12.60
CA LEU A 257 9.93 1.52 13.41
C LEU A 257 8.75 1.56 14.40
N GLY A 258 7.81 0.61 14.31
CA GLY A 258 6.65 0.53 15.21
C GLY A 258 5.52 1.50 14.89
N VAL A 259 5.49 2.06 13.67
CA VAL A 259 4.39 2.90 13.18
C VAL A 259 3.10 2.09 13.17
N THR A 260 1.97 2.71 13.54
CA THR A 260 0.70 1.99 13.66
C THR A 260 0.19 1.51 12.30
N LEU A 261 -0.69 0.50 12.31
CA LEU A 261 -1.24 -0.05 11.07
C LEU A 261 -2.04 0.99 10.28
N ASP A 262 -2.77 1.87 10.95
CA ASP A 262 -3.59 2.91 10.31
C ASP A 262 -2.70 3.96 9.62
N GLU A 263 -1.63 4.41 10.29
CA GLU A 263 -0.64 5.31 9.69
C GLU A 263 0.06 4.67 8.48
N GLN A 264 0.40 3.38 8.57
CA GLN A 264 0.95 2.64 7.44
C GLN A 264 -0.04 2.55 6.28
N MET A 265 -1.33 2.36 6.56
CA MET A 265 -2.38 2.32 5.53
C MET A 265 -2.54 3.67 4.85
N ILE A 266 -2.49 4.78 5.60
CA ILE A 266 -2.49 6.15 5.06
C ILE A 266 -1.27 6.36 4.17
N PHE A 267 -0.06 6.10 4.69
CA PHE A 267 1.20 6.25 3.96
C PHE A 267 1.23 5.44 2.66
N SER A 268 0.77 4.20 2.71
CA SER A 268 0.78 3.30 1.56
C SER A 268 -0.48 3.38 0.70
N GLN A 269 -1.49 4.13 1.10
CA GLN A 269 -2.77 4.25 0.40
C GLN A 269 -3.46 2.90 0.19
N HIS A 270 -3.42 2.03 1.20
CA HIS A 270 -4.23 0.81 1.22
C HIS A 270 -5.58 1.10 1.87
N LYS A 271 -6.68 0.77 1.20
CA LYS A 271 -8.05 0.91 1.75
C LYS A 271 -8.41 -0.19 2.76
N THR A 272 -7.69 -1.30 2.77
CA THR A 272 -8.03 -2.47 3.58
C THR A 272 -6.82 -3.01 4.34
N ILE A 273 -7.08 -3.48 5.56
CA ILE A 273 -6.10 -4.19 6.38
C ILE A 273 -5.54 -5.40 5.62
N ALA A 274 -6.39 -6.14 4.90
CA ALA A 274 -5.95 -7.29 4.09
C ALA A 274 -4.97 -6.91 2.97
N GLY A 275 -5.05 -5.69 2.43
CA GLY A 275 -4.11 -5.20 1.43
C GLY A 275 -2.72 -4.91 2.01
N VAL A 276 -2.67 -4.30 3.19
CA VAL A 276 -1.39 -3.97 3.86
C VAL A 276 -0.82 -5.17 4.65
N SER A 277 -1.65 -6.13 5.06
CA SER A 277 -1.23 -7.28 5.88
C SER A 277 -0.20 -8.17 5.18
N ALA A 278 -0.19 -8.19 3.85
CA ALA A 278 0.81 -8.88 3.05
C ALA A 278 2.24 -8.36 3.30
N TYR A 279 2.40 -7.14 3.81
CA TYR A 279 3.70 -6.54 4.12
C TYR A 279 4.07 -6.59 5.61
N GLN A 280 3.18 -7.11 6.48
CA GLN A 280 3.31 -7.12 7.95
C GLN A 280 4.26 -8.21 8.46
N HIS A 281 5.40 -8.39 7.80
CA HIS A 281 6.44 -9.29 8.25
C HIS A 281 7.42 -8.53 9.14
N GLN A 282 7.42 -8.86 10.43
CA GLN A 282 8.39 -8.33 11.39
C GLN A 282 9.69 -9.14 11.34
N SER A 283 10.82 -8.44 11.43
CA SER A 283 12.13 -9.05 11.63
C SER A 283 12.16 -9.83 12.95
N LEU A 284 13.08 -10.80 13.05
CA LEU A 284 13.30 -11.52 14.31
C LEU A 284 13.72 -10.57 15.43
N LYS A 285 14.47 -9.50 15.10
CA LYS A 285 14.87 -8.46 16.05
C LYS A 285 13.65 -7.74 16.62
N ARG A 286 12.73 -7.28 15.76
CA ARG A 286 11.48 -6.63 16.22
C ARG A 286 10.61 -7.56 17.04
N LYS A 287 10.47 -8.83 16.63
CA LYS A 287 9.75 -9.84 17.42
C LYS A 287 10.37 -10.04 18.81
N ARG A 288 11.70 -10.14 18.90
CA ARG A 288 12.41 -10.25 20.17
C ARG A 288 12.18 -9.01 21.04
N ASN A 289 12.32 -7.81 20.47
CA ASN A 289 12.07 -6.56 21.18
C ASN A 289 10.62 -6.47 21.70
N ASN A 290 9.64 -6.91 20.91
CA ASN A 290 8.24 -6.91 21.33
C ASN A 290 8.01 -7.90 22.49
N VAL A 291 8.62 -9.09 22.43
CA VAL A 291 8.51 -10.10 23.50
C VAL A 291 9.24 -9.65 24.77
N SER A 292 10.37 -8.93 24.66
CA SER A 292 11.09 -8.44 25.84
C SER A 292 10.28 -7.41 26.64
N LEU A 293 9.36 -6.68 26.01
CA LEU A 293 8.44 -5.76 26.72
C LEU A 293 7.49 -6.48 27.69
N LEU A 294 7.31 -7.80 27.53
CA LEU A 294 6.47 -8.62 28.40
C LEU A 294 7.21 -9.11 29.65
N ILE A 295 8.53 -8.91 29.71
CA ILE A 295 9.36 -9.34 30.83
C ILE A 295 9.37 -8.19 31.86
N PRO A 296 8.82 -8.38 33.08
CA PRO A 296 8.92 -7.38 34.13
C PRO A 296 10.38 -7.10 34.48
N VAL A 297 10.75 -5.82 34.62
CA VAL A 297 12.04 -5.40 35.14
C VAL A 297 11.86 -4.87 36.56
N GLU A 298 12.76 -5.27 37.48
CA GLU A 298 12.67 -4.96 38.92
C GLU A 298 12.87 -3.46 39.23
N GLU A 299 13.52 -2.70 38.34
CA GLU A 299 13.72 -1.27 38.48
C GLU A 299 13.44 -0.56 37.16
N ALA A 300 12.53 0.42 37.19
CA ALA A 300 12.35 1.35 36.08
C ALA A 300 13.57 2.28 36.01
N GLU A 301 14.61 1.86 35.29
CA GLU A 301 15.67 2.76 34.82
C GLU A 301 15.04 3.92 34.03
N PRO A 302 15.29 5.21 34.37
CA PRO A 302 14.55 6.35 33.83
C PRO A 302 14.60 6.54 32.30
N ASN A 303 15.36 5.72 31.56
CA ASN A 303 15.57 5.86 30.11
C ASN A 303 15.52 4.54 29.33
N SER A 304 15.02 3.43 29.89
CA SER A 304 14.97 2.14 29.18
C SER A 304 13.75 1.95 28.27
N HIS A 305 12.81 2.89 28.27
CA HIS A 305 11.81 2.95 27.22
C HIS A 305 12.48 3.47 25.95
N ILE A 306 12.69 2.59 24.97
CA ILE A 306 12.56 2.99 23.57
C ILE A 306 11.10 3.46 23.46
N ALA A 307 10.86 4.71 23.85
CA ALA A 307 9.58 5.34 23.75
C ALA A 307 9.18 5.29 22.29
N LEU A 308 8.11 4.55 22.00
CA LEU A 308 7.09 5.13 21.14
C LEU A 308 6.89 6.53 21.70
N LYS A 309 7.43 7.55 21.02
CA LYS A 309 7.19 8.93 21.40
C LYS A 309 5.68 9.05 21.53
N ASP A 310 5.20 9.21 22.74
CA ASP A 310 3.81 9.46 23.02
C ASP A 310 3.39 10.68 22.20
N SER A 311 2.62 10.43 21.14
CA SER A 311 1.96 11.45 20.33
C SER A 311 0.93 12.28 21.13
N THR A 312 0.80 12.01 22.43
CA THR A 312 -0.07 12.71 23.37
C THR A 312 0.65 13.78 24.21
N ALA A 313 1.99 13.87 24.18
CA ALA A 313 2.72 14.87 24.96
C ALA A 313 2.85 16.26 24.30
N ASN A 314 2.44 16.41 23.02
CA ASN A 314 2.50 17.70 22.30
C ASN A 314 1.18 18.50 22.30
N TYR A 315 0.18 18.12 23.10
CA TYR A 315 -1.09 18.86 23.21
C TYR A 315 -1.36 19.48 24.57
N ILE A 316 -0.36 19.61 25.43
CA ILE A 316 -0.50 20.37 26.69
C ILE A 316 0.58 21.47 26.71
N ASN A 317 0.12 22.71 26.48
CA ASN A 317 0.81 24.00 26.56
C ASN A 317 1.86 24.27 25.46
N ASN A 318 1.73 25.23 24.53
CA ASN A 318 1.02 26.51 24.54
C ASN A 318 0.56 26.85 23.11
N GLY A 319 -0.68 27.30 22.94
CA GLY A 319 -1.13 27.90 21.67
C GLY A 319 -2.60 27.65 21.26
N PHE A 320 -3.32 26.75 21.93
CA PHE A 320 -4.72 26.45 21.57
C PHE A 320 -5.76 27.28 22.35
N SER A 321 -5.39 27.98 23.42
CA SER A 321 -6.31 28.86 24.17
C SER A 321 -6.61 30.17 23.45
N ASP A 322 -5.64 30.71 22.70
CA ASP A 322 -5.75 32.07 22.16
C ASP A 322 -6.55 32.13 20.85
N LEU A 323 -6.69 31.00 20.14
CA LEU A 323 -7.47 30.91 18.90
C LEU A 323 -8.97 30.65 19.14
N LEU A 324 -9.34 30.10 20.30
CA LEU A 324 -10.73 29.86 20.68
C LEU A 324 -11.39 31.10 21.30
N SER A 325 -10.62 31.93 22.01
CA SER A 325 -11.09 33.20 22.58
C SER A 325 -11.47 34.23 21.50
N SER A 326 -10.82 34.22 20.33
CA SER A 326 -11.04 35.24 19.30
C SER A 326 -12.20 34.95 18.34
N LYS A 327 -12.92 33.82 18.46
CA LYS A 327 -13.93 33.41 17.46
C LYS A 327 -15.32 33.04 17.97
N PHE A 328 -15.59 33.01 19.27
CA PHE A 328 -16.91 32.67 19.78
C PHE A 328 -17.31 33.57 20.95
N SER A 329 -18.31 34.43 20.74
CA SER A 329 -18.97 35.15 21.83
C SER A 329 -19.89 34.19 22.58
N GLU A 330 -19.61 33.96 23.86
CA GLU A 330 -20.25 32.98 24.76
C GLU A 330 -21.78 33.11 24.86
N ALA A 331 -22.37 34.25 24.48
CA ALA A 331 -23.80 34.50 24.61
C ALA A 331 -24.71 33.72 23.63
N LYS A 332 -24.17 32.98 22.65
CA LYS A 332 -24.98 32.24 21.65
C LYS A 332 -25.06 30.72 21.87
N ILE A 333 -24.24 30.17 22.77
CA ILE A 333 -24.12 28.72 22.96
C ILE A 333 -25.15 28.21 23.98
N ASP A 334 -25.48 29.03 24.99
CA ASP A 334 -26.43 28.63 26.03
C ASP A 334 -27.88 28.54 25.51
N ASP A 335 -28.30 29.48 24.67
CA ASP A 335 -29.66 29.47 24.05
C ASP A 335 -29.86 28.27 23.11
N GLU A 336 -28.83 27.86 22.36
CA GLU A 336 -28.92 26.72 21.44
C GLU A 336 -28.90 25.37 22.17
N LEU A 337 -28.11 25.25 23.24
CA LEU A 337 -28.07 24.04 24.07
C LEU A 337 -29.37 23.84 24.86
N GLU A 338 -29.96 24.91 25.39
CA GLU A 338 -31.23 24.85 26.11
C GLU A 338 -32.40 24.51 25.14
N THR A 339 -32.34 24.99 23.89
CA THR A 339 -33.32 24.65 22.84
C THR A 339 -33.20 23.18 22.39
N ILE A 340 -31.99 22.63 22.35
CA ILE A 340 -31.75 21.22 21.99
C ILE A 340 -32.19 20.29 23.13
N ASP A 341 -31.87 20.61 24.38
CA ASP A 341 -32.24 19.78 25.54
C ASP A 341 -33.78 19.75 25.74
N ASN A 342 -34.45 20.87 25.51
CA ASN A 342 -35.91 20.94 25.53
C ASN A 342 -36.57 20.14 24.39
N LYS A 343 -35.94 20.06 23.21
CA LYS A 343 -36.40 19.19 22.10
C LYS A 343 -36.20 17.71 22.38
N PHE A 344 -35.15 17.32 23.09
CA PHE A 344 -34.92 15.93 23.51
C PHE A 344 -35.92 15.48 24.59
N LYS A 345 -36.17 16.31 25.60
CA LYS A 345 -37.16 16.03 26.66
C LYS A 345 -38.60 15.92 26.14
N ALA A 346 -38.98 16.72 25.13
CA ALA A 346 -40.30 16.64 24.50
C ALA A 346 -40.49 15.37 23.62
N LYS A 347 -39.40 14.82 23.07
CA LYS A 347 -39.43 13.57 22.29
C LYS A 347 -39.59 12.34 23.18
N ASP A 348 -38.92 12.32 24.33
CA ASP A 348 -38.98 11.23 25.30
C ASP A 348 -40.36 11.10 25.97
N ASN A 349 -41.03 12.23 26.24
CA ASN A 349 -42.40 12.21 26.78
C ASN A 349 -43.44 11.73 25.76
N LYS A 350 -43.23 11.95 24.45
CA LYS A 350 -44.10 11.39 23.40
C LYS A 350 -43.91 9.89 23.21
N SER A 351 -42.68 9.38 23.36
CA SER A 351 -42.43 7.93 23.29
C SER A 351 -42.97 7.17 24.51
N LYS A 352 -42.96 7.77 25.71
CA LYS A 352 -43.53 7.14 26.91
C LYS A 352 -45.07 7.09 26.90
N ALA A 353 -45.74 8.07 26.27
CA ALA A 353 -47.19 8.06 26.11
C ALA A 353 -47.69 7.03 25.06
N ALA A 354 -46.88 6.70 24.05
CA ALA A 354 -47.23 5.73 23.00
C ALA A 354 -47.15 4.27 23.48
N VAL A 355 -46.33 3.97 24.50
CA VAL A 355 -46.13 2.61 25.03
C VAL A 355 -47.23 2.22 26.05
N ALA A 356 -48.00 3.17 26.57
CA ALA A 356 -49.06 2.90 27.56
C ALA A 356 -50.44 2.52 26.97
N VAL A 357 -50.60 2.48 25.63
CA VAL A 357 -51.94 2.32 24.98
C VAL A 357 -52.15 0.94 24.33
N GLN A 358 -51.16 0.03 24.33
CA GLN A 358 -51.36 -1.35 23.86
C GLN A 358 -51.24 -2.35 25.01
N GLY A 359 -52.34 -2.50 25.74
CA GLY A 359 -52.57 -3.58 26.71
C GLY A 359 -52.94 -4.91 26.01
N PRO A 360 -52.84 -6.04 26.73
CA PRO A 360 -52.87 -7.37 26.15
C PRO A 360 -54.31 -7.86 25.94
N TYR A 361 -54.64 -8.29 24.72
CA TYR A 361 -55.67 -9.30 24.44
C TYR A 361 -55.31 -10.06 23.17
#